data_AF-A0A957GH04-F1
#
_entry.id   AF-A0A957GH04-F1
#
_cell.length_a   1.000
_cell.length_b   1.000
_cell.length_c   1.000
_cell.angle_alpha   90.00
_cell.angle_beta   90.00
_cell.angle_gamma   90.00
#
_symmetry.space_group_name_H-M   'P 1'
#
loop_
_entity.id
_entity.type
_entity.pdbx_description
1 polymer ?
#
loop_
_entity_poly.entity_id
_entity_poly.type
_entity_poly.pdbx_seq_one_letter_code
_entity_poly.pdbx_strand_id
1 'polypeptide(L)'
;MATNGHDQQIDRRGFLKAAVVTAVAATATGGGAALLLNKSQSAVNVLPTPIPEPPAIQAAQTVLTAHNDAAELLARLTAAQADNMRLQASLDATQRQLESLQAANADSSAASESLSLELASTTEQLGVLSGLVALYEQLDGVDVASAVGEGLTAVSQTITDLMDNTPTLRDSIAAGQQALDELDAHIPTLEDGRAWLDTQLGQVQSFYDGVGTLLEKAVDSIGPFLEMLNQWFADVRKWLPFGIGERAAEIMQALTLLIGETPTTIAGVRERVAQPLDVWVGAPNEEAPLRQKIVKPMREQVLTQAGETIARAERVQSAYQGQLAEPVQTAVSSQQIIRDLIAQYREQHQV
;
A
#
# COMPACT_ATOMS: atom_id res chain seq x y z
N MET A 1 -46.58 -18.55 -23.16
CA MET A 1 -45.69 -18.02 -24.21
C MET A 1 -45.37 -16.58 -23.80
N ALA A 2 -44.09 -16.18 -23.78
CA ALA A 2 -43.43 -15.22 -22.85
C ALA A 2 -42.84 -15.96 -21.62
N THR A 3 -41.60 -15.75 -21.17
CA THR A 3 -40.65 -14.62 -21.28
C THR A 3 -39.19 -15.09 -21.43
N ASN A 4 -38.41 -14.36 -22.22
CA ASN A 4 -36.95 -14.45 -22.30
C ASN A 4 -36.30 -14.01 -20.98
N GLY A 5 -35.33 -14.77 -20.50
CA GLY A 5 -34.39 -14.38 -19.45
C GLY A 5 -32.99 -14.84 -19.84
N HIS A 6 -32.22 -13.91 -20.43
CA HIS A 6 -30.77 -14.06 -20.59
C HIS A 6 -30.12 -13.89 -19.22
N ASP A 7 -29.33 -14.84 -18.77
CA ASP A 7 -28.36 -14.60 -17.69
C ASP A 7 -26.94 -14.76 -18.24
N GLN A 8 -26.26 -13.61 -18.26
CA GLN A 8 -24.93 -13.39 -18.79
C GLN A 8 -23.87 -14.07 -17.92
N GLN A 9 -23.31 -15.17 -18.41
CA GLN A 9 -21.94 -15.55 -18.06
C GLN A 9 -20.97 -14.69 -18.89
N ILE A 10 -20.53 -13.57 -18.33
CA ILE A 10 -19.30 -12.88 -18.77
C ILE A 10 -18.46 -12.54 -17.53
N ASP A 11 -17.47 -13.41 -17.32
CA ASP A 11 -16.06 -13.06 -17.12
C ASP A 11 -15.61 -12.39 -15.80
N ARG A 12 -15.29 -13.24 -14.82
CA ARG A 12 -14.54 -12.88 -13.59
C ARG A 12 -13.06 -12.54 -13.86
N ARG A 13 -12.58 -12.54 -15.11
CA ARG A 13 -11.24 -12.04 -15.48
C ARG A 13 -11.24 -10.62 -16.08
N GLY A 14 -12.39 -9.94 -16.10
CA GLY A 14 -12.52 -8.54 -16.53
C GLY A 14 -12.31 -7.48 -15.44
N PHE A 15 -12.18 -7.86 -14.17
CA PHE A 15 -12.23 -6.89 -13.05
C PHE A 15 -10.87 -6.30 -12.62
N LEU A 16 -9.77 -6.59 -13.34
CA LEU A 16 -8.42 -6.05 -13.04
C LEU A 16 -7.83 -5.17 -14.14
N LYS A 17 -8.65 -4.52 -14.99
CA LYS A 17 -8.19 -3.60 -16.04
C LYS A 17 -9.03 -2.32 -16.21
N ALA A 18 -9.44 -1.69 -15.12
CA ALA A 18 -10.13 -0.40 -15.19
C ALA A 18 -9.67 0.57 -14.08
N ALA A 19 -8.51 1.20 -14.28
CA ALA A 19 -8.19 2.53 -13.73
C ALA A 19 -6.94 3.14 -14.39
N VAL A 20 -6.75 2.96 -15.70
CA VAL A 20 -5.76 3.74 -16.46
C VAL A 20 -6.36 4.06 -17.83
N VAL A 21 -6.31 5.34 -18.18
CA VAL A 21 -6.70 6.00 -19.44
C VAL A 21 -8.14 6.55 -19.49
N THR A 22 -8.28 7.82 -19.14
CA THR A 22 -8.99 8.78 -20.00
C THR A 22 -8.17 10.07 -20.05
N ALA A 23 -7.76 10.42 -21.25
CA ALA A 23 -6.91 11.55 -21.60
C ALA A 23 -7.71 12.84 -21.76
N VAL A 24 -7.07 13.98 -21.52
CA VAL A 24 -7.29 15.18 -22.35
C VAL A 24 -5.92 15.73 -22.73
N ALA A 25 -5.60 15.61 -24.02
CA ALA A 25 -4.53 16.32 -24.67
C ALA A 25 -5.03 17.67 -25.23
N ALA A 26 -4.07 18.55 -25.46
CA ALA A 26 -4.07 19.70 -26.36
C ALA A 26 -4.69 21.03 -25.87
N THR A 27 -3.82 22.02 -25.67
CA THR A 27 -3.78 23.20 -26.56
C THR A 27 -2.38 23.83 -26.52
N ALA A 28 -1.59 23.50 -27.54
CA ALA A 28 -0.48 24.31 -27.99
C ALA A 28 -1.01 25.25 -29.08
N THR A 29 -1.10 26.54 -28.75
CA THR A 29 -1.20 27.70 -29.64
C THR A 29 -0.54 28.84 -28.87
N GLY A 30 0.55 29.50 -29.28
CA GLY A 30 1.01 29.82 -30.62
C GLY A 30 0.60 31.26 -30.95
N GLY A 31 1.55 32.21 -30.82
CA GLY A 31 1.44 33.62 -31.25
C GLY A 31 0.93 34.57 -30.15
N GLY A 32 1.41 35.80 -29.96
CA GLY A 32 2.36 36.63 -30.70
C GLY A 32 2.30 38.05 -30.11
N ALA A 33 3.44 38.73 -30.11
CA ALA A 33 3.71 40.18 -30.00
C ALA A 33 2.66 41.17 -29.40
N ALA A 34 3.13 41.94 -28.41
CA ALA A 34 3.02 43.40 -28.35
C ALA A 34 4.27 43.89 -27.58
N LEU A 35 5.34 44.41 -28.18
CA LEU A 35 5.46 45.71 -28.83
C LEU A 35 4.56 46.80 -28.23
N LEU A 36 5.08 47.49 -27.21
CA LEU A 36 4.90 48.93 -27.06
C LEU A 36 6.28 49.59 -27.13
N LEU A 37 6.58 50.00 -28.35
CA LEU A 37 7.61 50.98 -28.68
C LEU A 37 6.93 52.36 -28.61
N ASN A 38 7.66 53.31 -28.02
CA ASN A 38 7.84 54.67 -28.52
C ASN A 38 7.10 55.85 -27.85
N LYS A 39 7.95 56.81 -27.48
CA LYS A 39 7.86 58.27 -27.65
C LYS A 39 7.01 59.10 -26.68
N SER A 40 7.72 59.75 -25.76
CA SER A 40 7.85 61.23 -25.68
C SER A 40 8.95 61.50 -24.65
N GLN A 41 10.18 61.87 -25.04
CA GLN A 41 10.58 63.21 -25.48
C GLN A 41 9.83 64.32 -24.73
N SER A 42 10.51 64.90 -23.73
CA SER A 42 10.49 66.30 -23.26
C SER A 42 10.95 66.28 -21.80
N ALA A 43 11.86 67.10 -21.31
CA ALA A 43 12.73 68.09 -21.88
C ALA A 43 13.86 68.28 -20.86
N VAL A 44 15.07 68.52 -21.35
CA VAL A 44 16.18 69.04 -20.57
C VAL A 44 15.73 70.36 -19.96
N ASN A 45 15.57 70.41 -18.64
CA ASN A 45 15.43 71.70 -17.94
C ASN A 45 16.84 72.23 -17.68
N VAL A 46 17.35 72.94 -18.68
CA VAL A 46 18.49 73.84 -18.55
C VAL A 46 18.03 74.97 -17.63
N LEU A 47 18.50 74.99 -16.38
CA LEU A 47 18.51 76.23 -15.61
C LEU A 47 19.75 77.04 -16.01
N PRO A 48 19.59 78.25 -16.57
CA PRO A 48 20.70 79.14 -16.82
C PRO A 48 21.05 79.86 -15.52
N THR A 49 22.16 79.51 -14.89
CA THR A 49 22.77 80.35 -13.85
C THR A 49 23.76 81.33 -14.47
N PRO A 50 23.73 82.63 -14.07
CA PRO A 50 24.42 83.69 -14.78
C PRO A 50 25.94 83.61 -14.64
N ILE A 51 26.61 83.91 -15.75
CA ILE A 51 28.05 84.20 -15.83
C ILE A 51 28.31 85.48 -15.02
N PRO A 52 29.21 85.49 -14.03
CA PRO A 52 29.67 86.73 -13.43
C PRO A 52 30.56 87.48 -14.43
N GLU A 53 30.17 88.70 -14.77
CA GLU A 53 30.98 89.64 -15.55
C GLU A 53 32.35 89.89 -14.87
N PRO A 54 33.45 89.97 -15.63
CA PRO A 54 34.74 90.37 -15.10
C PRO A 54 34.71 91.86 -14.70
N PRO A 55 35.32 92.27 -13.57
CA PRO A 55 35.37 93.67 -13.20
C PRO A 55 36.18 94.48 -14.23
N ALA A 56 35.61 95.62 -14.61
CA ALA A 56 36.21 96.60 -15.51
C ALA A 56 37.55 97.10 -14.96
N ILE A 57 38.59 96.98 -15.78
CA ILE A 57 39.90 97.59 -15.54
C ILE A 57 39.74 99.10 -15.70
N GLN A 58 39.77 99.84 -14.59
CA GLN A 58 39.95 101.29 -14.61
C GLN A 58 41.38 101.60 -15.03
N ALA A 59 41.55 101.98 -16.30
CA ALA A 59 42.79 102.54 -16.80
C ALA A 59 43.02 103.92 -16.15
N ALA A 60 43.96 103.99 -15.21
CA ALA A 60 44.49 105.27 -14.75
C ALA A 60 45.28 105.93 -15.90
N GLN A 61 44.67 106.96 -16.51
CA GLN A 61 45.35 107.89 -17.38
C GLN A 61 46.20 108.83 -16.51
N THR A 62 47.49 108.56 -16.40
CA THR A 62 48.49 109.56 -16.01
C THR A 62 49.13 110.14 -17.27
N VAL A 63 49.01 111.46 -17.35
CA VAL A 63 49.54 112.37 -18.36
C VAL A 63 51.06 112.27 -18.39
N LEU A 64 51.63 111.98 -19.58
CA LEU A 64 53.07 112.06 -19.85
C LEU A 64 53.46 113.53 -20.03
N THR A 65 54.23 114.07 -19.08
CA THR A 65 55.02 115.29 -19.28
C THR A 65 56.48 114.90 -19.53
N ALA A 66 56.92 115.12 -20.76
CA ALA A 66 58.23 114.73 -21.28
C ALA A 66 59.41 115.35 -20.50
N HIS A 67 60.05 114.55 -19.65
CA HIS A 67 61.53 114.38 -19.63
C HIS A 67 62.03 113.17 -18.79
N ASN A 68 61.17 112.19 -18.45
CA ASN A 68 61.56 110.96 -17.71
C ASN A 68 60.94 109.66 -18.28
N ASP A 69 60.43 109.69 -19.52
CA ASP A 69 59.49 108.67 -20.05
C ASP A 69 60.11 107.30 -20.39
N ALA A 70 61.42 107.23 -20.64
CA ALA A 70 62.07 105.96 -21.00
C ALA A 70 62.18 104.99 -19.81
N ALA A 71 62.42 105.50 -18.60
CA ALA A 71 62.54 104.67 -17.39
C ALA A 71 61.17 104.17 -16.92
N GLU A 72 60.12 104.99 -17.07
CA GLU A 72 58.75 104.64 -16.66
C GLU A 72 58.09 103.66 -17.65
N LEU A 73 58.37 103.77 -18.95
CA LEU A 73 57.96 102.78 -19.95
C LEU A 73 58.68 101.43 -19.75
N LEU A 74 59.96 101.46 -19.38
CA LEU A 74 60.74 100.24 -19.09
C LEU A 74 60.27 99.60 -17.77
N ALA A 75 59.92 100.40 -16.76
CA ALA A 75 59.28 99.93 -15.53
C ALA A 75 57.87 99.35 -15.77
N ARG A 76 57.08 99.95 -16.66
CA ARG A 76 55.78 99.40 -17.09
C ARG A 76 55.94 98.10 -17.90
N LEU A 77 56.97 97.99 -18.73
CA LEU A 77 57.23 96.78 -19.51
C LEU A 77 57.71 95.64 -18.61
N THR A 78 58.61 95.91 -17.65
CA THR A 78 59.04 94.90 -16.67
C THR A 78 57.90 94.51 -15.73
N ALA A 79 57.02 95.44 -15.34
CA ALA A 79 55.80 95.12 -14.60
C ALA A 79 54.83 94.26 -15.44
N ALA A 80 54.60 94.60 -16.71
CA ALA A 80 53.76 93.82 -17.61
C ALA A 80 54.34 92.43 -17.93
N GLN A 81 55.67 92.30 -17.95
CA GLN A 81 56.37 91.04 -18.15
C GLN A 81 56.33 90.17 -16.89
N ALA A 82 56.42 90.77 -15.70
CA ALA A 82 56.18 90.10 -14.43
C ALA A 82 54.72 89.62 -14.29
N ASP A 83 53.75 90.44 -14.72
CA ASP A 83 52.34 90.08 -14.74
C ASP A 83 52.05 88.92 -15.72
N ASN A 84 52.70 88.89 -16.88
CA ASN A 84 52.59 87.75 -17.81
C ASN A 84 53.14 86.45 -17.20
N MET A 85 54.29 86.49 -16.52
CA MET A 85 54.82 85.31 -15.84
C MET A 85 53.89 84.85 -14.70
N ARG A 86 53.26 85.79 -13.99
CA ARG A 86 52.27 85.48 -12.95
C ARG A 86 51.00 84.85 -13.53
N LEU A 87 50.52 85.35 -14.67
CA LEU A 87 49.37 84.81 -15.39
C LEU A 87 49.67 83.43 -15.97
N GLN A 88 50.87 83.20 -16.51
CA GLN A 88 51.31 81.89 -16.98
C GLN A 88 51.40 80.89 -15.82
N ALA A 89 52.00 81.27 -14.69
CA ALA A 89 52.03 80.43 -13.50
C ALA A 89 50.63 80.13 -12.94
N SER A 90 49.72 81.10 -12.99
CA SER A 90 48.30 80.93 -12.65
C SER A 90 47.61 79.94 -13.58
N LEU A 91 47.82 80.06 -14.90
CA LEU A 91 47.25 79.14 -15.89
C LEU A 91 47.75 77.71 -15.66
N ASP A 92 49.05 77.52 -15.49
CA ASP A 92 49.65 76.21 -15.19
C ASP A 92 49.10 75.61 -13.89
N ALA A 93 48.92 76.43 -12.85
CA ALA A 93 48.32 75.98 -11.59
C ALA A 93 46.86 75.56 -11.79
N THR A 94 46.07 76.32 -12.55
CA THR A 94 44.68 75.95 -12.87
C THR A 94 44.59 74.74 -13.80
N GLN A 95 45.53 74.55 -14.73
CA GLN A 95 45.57 73.36 -15.59
C GLN A 95 45.85 72.10 -14.79
N ARG A 96 46.82 72.12 -13.88
CA ARG A 96 47.09 70.99 -12.97
C ARG A 96 45.90 70.69 -12.06
N GLN A 97 45.18 71.73 -11.62
CA GLN A 97 43.96 71.55 -10.83
C GLN A 97 42.83 70.95 -11.67
N LEU A 98 42.73 71.30 -12.95
CA LEU A 98 41.74 70.72 -13.86
C LEU A 98 42.08 69.26 -14.19
N GLU A 99 43.36 68.95 -14.43
CA GLU A 99 43.85 67.58 -14.63
C GLU A 99 43.64 66.72 -13.38
N SER A 100 43.90 67.25 -12.18
CA SER A 100 43.68 66.52 -10.94
C SER A 100 42.19 66.29 -10.67
N LEU A 101 41.33 67.26 -10.98
CA LEU A 101 39.88 67.09 -10.92
C LEU A 101 39.39 66.09 -11.97
N GLN A 102 39.92 66.12 -13.19
CA GLN A 102 39.59 65.14 -14.23
C GLN A 102 40.01 63.73 -13.83
N ALA A 103 41.20 63.55 -13.24
CA ALA A 103 41.66 62.28 -12.70
C ALA A 103 40.76 61.79 -11.55
N ALA A 104 40.42 62.67 -10.59
CA ALA A 104 39.51 62.33 -9.50
C ALA A 104 38.10 61.97 -9.99
N ASN A 105 37.61 62.63 -11.06
CA ASN A 105 36.32 62.32 -11.66
C ASN A 105 36.37 60.98 -12.42
N ALA A 106 37.47 60.67 -13.10
CA ALA A 106 37.70 59.39 -13.75
C ALA A 106 37.72 58.25 -12.71
N ASP A 107 38.43 58.40 -11.61
CA ASP A 107 38.46 57.44 -10.50
C ASP A 107 37.08 57.25 -9.87
N SER A 108 36.34 58.34 -9.64
CA SER A 108 34.96 58.29 -9.14
C SER A 108 34.01 57.55 -10.10
N SER A 109 34.16 57.77 -11.41
CA SER A 109 33.36 57.07 -12.42
C SER A 109 33.68 55.58 -12.47
N ALA A 110 34.96 55.19 -12.38
CA ALA A 110 35.38 53.79 -12.33
C ALA A 110 34.90 53.08 -11.05
N ALA A 111 34.95 53.77 -9.90
CA ALA A 111 34.40 53.25 -8.64
C ALA A 111 32.88 53.04 -8.71
N SER A 112 32.16 53.97 -9.34
CA SER A 112 30.71 53.88 -9.55
C SER A 112 30.35 52.71 -10.47
N GLU A 113 31.13 52.50 -11.53
CA GLU A 113 30.95 51.41 -12.48
C GLU A 113 31.21 50.04 -11.81
N SER A 114 32.27 49.94 -10.99
CA SER A 114 32.56 48.77 -10.15
C SER A 114 31.42 48.44 -9.18
N LEU A 115 30.92 49.45 -8.44
CA LEU A 115 29.78 49.29 -7.53
C LEU A 115 28.50 48.85 -8.26
N SER A 116 28.28 49.37 -9.48
CA SER A 116 27.12 48.98 -10.29
C SER A 116 27.18 47.52 -10.76
N LEU A 117 28.39 47.05 -11.12
CA LEU A 117 28.65 45.65 -11.47
C LEU A 117 28.49 44.73 -10.26
N GLU A 118 28.96 45.15 -9.10
CA GLU A 118 28.79 44.41 -7.85
C GLU A 118 27.32 44.34 -7.42
N LEU A 119 26.57 45.44 -7.52
CA LEU A 119 25.12 45.45 -7.30
C LEU A 119 24.38 44.55 -8.30
N ALA A 120 24.74 44.58 -9.58
CA ALA A 120 24.14 43.71 -10.59
C ALA A 120 24.39 42.23 -10.28
N SER A 121 25.63 41.87 -9.95
CA SER A 121 26.02 40.52 -9.51
C SER A 121 25.26 40.08 -8.25
N THR A 122 25.17 40.96 -7.26
CA THR A 122 24.44 40.67 -6.01
C THR A 122 22.94 40.50 -6.28
N THR A 123 22.37 41.30 -7.19
CA THR A 123 20.96 41.19 -7.59
C THR A 123 20.68 39.88 -8.31
N GLU A 124 21.60 39.43 -9.18
CA GLU A 124 21.50 38.13 -9.84
C GLU A 124 21.55 36.97 -8.82
N GLN A 125 22.48 37.03 -7.87
CA GLN A 125 22.56 36.05 -6.78
C GLN A 125 21.29 36.03 -5.91
N LEU A 126 20.73 37.21 -5.62
CA LEU A 126 19.49 37.35 -4.86
C LEU A 126 18.30 36.76 -5.64
N GLY A 127 18.28 36.93 -6.96
CA GLY A 127 17.32 36.29 -7.87
C GLY A 127 17.40 34.76 -7.80
N VAL A 128 18.60 34.18 -7.88
CA VAL A 128 18.82 32.73 -7.78
C VAL A 128 18.40 32.19 -6.41
N LEU A 129 18.79 32.87 -5.31
CA LEU A 129 18.36 32.48 -3.97
C LEU A 129 16.83 32.56 -3.82
N SER A 130 16.19 33.61 -4.34
CA SER A 130 14.73 33.75 -4.27
C SER A 130 14.01 32.64 -5.03
N GLY A 131 14.52 32.24 -6.21
CA GLY A 131 13.96 31.14 -6.99
C GLY A 131 14.12 29.79 -6.28
N LEU A 132 15.26 29.58 -5.60
CA LEU A 132 15.49 28.39 -4.79
C LEU A 132 14.57 28.35 -3.56
N VAL A 133 14.38 29.48 -2.88
CA VAL A 133 13.41 29.61 -1.79
C VAL A 133 11.99 29.32 -2.27
N ALA A 134 11.57 29.86 -3.42
CA ALA A 134 10.25 29.59 -3.99
C ALA A 134 10.04 28.10 -4.33
N LEU A 135 11.08 27.42 -4.84
CA LEU A 135 11.05 25.96 -5.05
C LEU A 135 10.93 25.19 -3.72
N TYR A 136 11.63 25.60 -2.67
CA TYR A 136 11.49 25.03 -1.34
C TYR A 136 10.10 25.28 -0.76
N GLU A 137 9.51 26.45 -0.94
CA GLU A 137 8.13 26.75 -0.52
C GLU A 137 7.10 25.95 -1.29
N GLN A 138 7.29 25.77 -2.60
CA GLN A 138 6.41 24.93 -3.41
C GLN A 138 6.50 23.46 -2.97
N LEU A 139 7.71 22.98 -2.66
CA LEU A 139 7.92 21.64 -2.08
C LEU A 139 7.26 21.52 -0.70
N ASP A 140 7.36 22.57 0.12
CA ASP A 140 6.77 22.58 1.46
C ASP A 140 5.24 22.66 1.43
N GLY A 141 4.67 23.33 0.42
CA GLY A 141 3.25 23.35 0.15
C GLY A 141 2.66 21.99 -0.25
N VAL A 142 3.49 21.01 -0.64
CA VAL A 142 3.03 19.64 -0.83
C VAL A 142 2.95 18.95 0.53
N ASP A 143 1.73 18.65 0.99
CA ASP A 143 1.49 17.99 2.27
C ASP A 143 1.71 16.47 2.21
N VAL A 144 2.95 16.08 1.88
CA VAL A 144 3.39 14.68 1.88
C VAL A 144 3.26 14.07 3.29
N ALA A 145 3.47 14.88 4.32
CA ALA A 145 3.40 14.47 5.70
C ALA A 145 1.98 13.99 6.09
N SER A 146 0.94 14.77 5.76
CA SER A 146 -0.44 14.35 6.00
C SER A 146 -0.81 13.14 5.14
N ALA A 147 -0.50 13.15 3.84
CA ALA A 147 -0.80 12.02 2.95
C ALA A 147 -0.16 10.70 3.42
N VAL A 148 1.10 10.76 3.88
CA VAL A 148 1.80 9.59 4.44
C VAL A 148 1.21 9.20 5.80
N GLY A 149 0.88 10.17 6.67
CA GLY A 149 0.27 9.91 7.97
C GLY A 149 -1.12 9.25 7.86
N GLU A 150 -1.97 9.75 6.98
CA GLU A 150 -3.28 9.17 6.67
C GLU A 150 -3.15 7.77 6.07
N GLY A 151 -2.27 7.59 5.09
CA GLY A 151 -2.01 6.30 4.47
C GLY A 151 -1.48 5.26 5.48
N LEU A 152 -0.55 5.68 6.35
CA LEU A 152 -0.01 4.83 7.41
C LEU A 152 -1.10 4.48 8.44
N THR A 153 -1.96 5.43 8.80
CA THR A 153 -3.08 5.20 9.73
C THR A 153 -4.06 4.17 9.15
N ALA A 154 -4.43 4.30 7.87
CA ALA A 154 -5.32 3.35 7.20
C ALA A 154 -4.75 1.93 7.14
N VAL A 155 -3.44 1.79 6.84
CA VAL A 155 -2.76 0.49 6.86
C VAL A 155 -2.66 -0.07 8.28
N SER A 156 -2.34 0.77 9.27
CA SER A 156 -2.29 0.38 10.69
C SER A 156 -3.62 -0.17 11.17
N GLN A 157 -4.73 0.47 10.78
CA GLN A 157 -6.06 0.02 11.13
C GLN A 157 -6.39 -1.33 10.49
N THR A 158 -6.09 -1.51 9.20
CA THR A 158 -6.30 -2.80 8.51
C THR A 158 -5.50 -3.94 9.17
N ILE A 159 -4.26 -3.67 9.58
CA ILE A 159 -3.44 -4.64 10.30
C ILE A 159 -4.03 -4.93 11.68
N THR A 160 -4.51 -3.91 12.38
CA THR A 160 -5.14 -4.07 13.70
C THR A 160 -6.41 -4.91 13.60
N ASP A 161 -7.28 -4.64 12.64
CA ASP A 161 -8.49 -5.41 12.40
C ASP A 161 -8.18 -6.89 12.08
N LEU A 162 -7.10 -7.16 11.34
CA LEU A 162 -6.62 -8.52 11.09
C LEU A 162 -6.16 -9.20 12.40
N MET A 163 -5.48 -8.46 13.27
CA MET A 163 -4.96 -8.95 14.54
C MET A 163 -6.07 -9.17 15.58
N ASP A 164 -7.13 -8.37 15.55
CA ASP A 164 -8.30 -8.55 16.41
C ASP A 164 -9.04 -9.87 16.12
N ASN A 165 -8.98 -10.35 14.87
CA ASN A 165 -9.55 -11.64 14.47
C ASN A 165 -8.65 -12.84 14.77
N THR A 166 -7.37 -12.60 15.08
CA THR A 166 -6.36 -13.65 15.26
C THR A 166 -6.63 -14.55 16.48
N PRO A 167 -7.04 -14.04 17.66
CA PRO A 167 -7.41 -14.89 18.79
C PRO A 167 -8.53 -15.89 18.46
N THR A 168 -9.60 -15.42 17.81
CA THR A 168 -10.71 -16.27 17.37
C THR A 168 -10.24 -17.37 16.42
N LEU A 169 -9.35 -17.04 15.48
CA LEU A 169 -8.79 -18.02 14.57
C LEU A 169 -7.92 -19.05 15.32
N ARG A 170 -7.10 -18.61 16.28
CA ARG A 170 -6.29 -19.49 17.12
C ARG A 170 -7.17 -20.45 17.93
N ASP A 171 -8.25 -19.96 18.52
CA ASP A 171 -9.22 -20.78 19.25
C ASP A 171 -9.90 -21.81 18.33
N SER A 172 -10.26 -21.41 17.11
CA SER A 172 -10.86 -22.32 16.13
C SER A 172 -9.90 -23.43 15.67
N ILE A 173 -8.60 -23.11 15.54
CA ILE A 173 -7.56 -24.10 15.23
C ILE A 173 -7.41 -25.09 16.39
N ALA A 174 -7.37 -24.59 17.63
CA ALA A 174 -7.28 -25.44 18.82
C ALA A 174 -8.50 -26.37 18.94
N ALA A 175 -9.71 -25.85 18.72
CA ALA A 175 -10.93 -26.64 18.68
C ALA A 175 -10.89 -27.69 17.55
N GLY A 176 -10.36 -27.33 16.38
CA GLY A 176 -10.15 -28.26 15.26
C GLY A 176 -9.15 -29.37 15.58
N GLN A 177 -8.05 -29.05 16.28
CA GLN A 177 -7.07 -30.03 16.73
C GLN A 177 -7.69 -31.00 17.73
N GLN A 178 -8.44 -30.49 18.70
CA GLN A 178 -9.16 -31.32 19.67
C GLN A 178 -10.18 -32.25 19.00
N ALA A 179 -10.95 -31.75 18.03
CA ALA A 179 -11.90 -32.58 17.29
C ALA A 179 -11.20 -33.68 16.46
N LEU A 180 -10.02 -33.40 15.89
CA LEU A 180 -9.21 -34.41 15.23
C LEU A 180 -8.63 -35.43 16.21
N ASP A 181 -8.22 -35.01 17.41
CA ASP A 181 -7.75 -35.91 18.46
C ASP A 181 -8.85 -36.85 18.95
N GLU A 182 -10.06 -36.32 19.13
CA GLU A 182 -11.26 -37.12 19.47
C GLU A 182 -11.61 -38.12 18.36
N LEU A 183 -11.62 -37.66 17.10
CA LEU A 183 -11.83 -38.55 15.96
C LEU A 183 -10.77 -39.67 15.92
N ASP A 184 -9.50 -39.30 16.12
CA ASP A 184 -8.37 -40.23 16.11
C ASP A 184 -8.47 -41.29 17.22
N ALA A 185 -9.01 -40.89 18.39
CA ALA A 185 -9.28 -41.77 19.52
C ALA A 185 -10.47 -42.73 19.27
N HIS A 186 -11.41 -42.37 18.39
CA HIS A 186 -12.55 -43.22 18.02
C HIS A 186 -12.24 -44.19 16.88
N ILE A 187 -11.18 -43.98 16.10
CA ILE A 187 -10.78 -44.89 15.01
C ILE A 187 -10.62 -46.35 15.48
N PRO A 188 -9.92 -46.66 16.59
CA PRO A 188 -9.80 -48.03 17.07
C PRO A 188 -11.16 -48.68 17.39
N THR A 189 -12.12 -47.91 17.94
CA THR A 189 -13.48 -48.43 18.19
C THR A 189 -14.22 -48.75 16.90
N LEU A 190 -13.98 -47.99 15.82
CA LEU A 190 -14.53 -48.28 14.50
C LEU A 190 -13.88 -49.52 13.87
N GLU A 191 -12.57 -49.70 14.05
CA GLU A 191 -11.82 -50.91 13.67
C GLU A 191 -12.37 -52.15 14.38
N ASP A 192 -12.53 -52.07 15.71
CA ASP A 192 -13.10 -53.14 16.54
C ASP A 192 -14.55 -53.46 16.13
N GLY A 193 -15.38 -52.43 15.93
CA GLY A 193 -16.76 -52.58 15.49
C GLY A 193 -16.87 -53.23 14.11
N ARG A 194 -15.97 -52.89 13.19
CA ARG A 194 -15.90 -53.50 11.85
C ARG A 194 -15.48 -54.96 11.91
N ALA A 195 -14.47 -55.28 12.72
CA ALA A 195 -14.00 -56.66 12.92
C ALA A 195 -15.08 -57.54 13.58
N TRP A 196 -15.80 -56.98 14.55
CA TRP A 196 -16.95 -57.64 15.15
C TRP A 196 -18.07 -57.89 14.13
N LEU A 197 -18.42 -56.88 13.31
CA LEU A 197 -19.42 -57.03 12.24
C LEU A 197 -19.02 -58.11 11.24
N ASP A 198 -17.75 -58.19 10.85
CA ASP A 198 -17.26 -59.22 9.94
C ASP A 198 -17.46 -60.63 10.51
N THR A 199 -17.06 -60.79 11.77
CA THR A 199 -17.17 -62.05 12.51
C THR A 199 -18.62 -62.48 12.64
N GLN A 200 -19.53 -61.56 13.01
CA GLN A 200 -20.95 -61.86 13.16
C GLN A 200 -21.62 -62.18 11.82
N LEU A 201 -21.36 -61.41 10.76
CA LEU A 201 -21.90 -61.71 9.44
C LEU A 201 -21.41 -63.07 8.93
N GLY A 202 -20.14 -63.42 9.19
CA GLY A 202 -19.60 -64.74 8.89
C GLY A 202 -20.27 -65.88 9.67
N GLN A 203 -20.46 -65.71 10.98
CA GLN A 203 -21.14 -66.68 11.83
C GLN A 203 -22.59 -66.91 11.41
N VAL A 204 -23.33 -65.84 11.13
CA VAL A 204 -24.72 -65.95 10.69
C VAL A 204 -24.78 -66.61 9.31
N GLN A 205 -23.93 -66.23 8.35
CA GLN A 205 -23.87 -66.93 7.06
C GLN A 205 -23.59 -68.42 7.20
N SER A 206 -22.59 -68.79 8.00
CA SER A 206 -22.27 -70.20 8.25
C SER A 206 -23.42 -70.96 8.90
N PHE A 207 -24.17 -70.33 9.82
CA PHE A 207 -25.38 -70.92 10.39
C PHE A 207 -26.44 -71.16 9.31
N TYR A 208 -26.69 -70.19 8.43
CA TYR A 208 -27.64 -70.33 7.33
C TYR A 208 -27.22 -71.39 6.32
N ASP A 209 -25.94 -71.45 5.95
CA ASP A 209 -25.41 -72.49 5.06
C ASP A 209 -25.54 -73.88 5.70
N GLY A 210 -25.31 -73.98 7.02
CA GLY A 210 -25.51 -75.21 7.79
C GLY A 210 -26.98 -75.64 7.85
N VAL A 211 -27.91 -74.71 8.08
CA VAL A 211 -29.35 -74.97 8.03
C VAL A 211 -29.77 -75.36 6.61
N GLY A 212 -29.27 -74.69 5.58
CA GLY A 212 -29.51 -75.02 4.17
C GLY A 212 -29.03 -76.43 3.82
N THR A 213 -27.82 -76.80 4.22
CA THR A 213 -27.25 -78.14 4.02
C THR A 213 -28.04 -79.22 4.78
N LEU A 214 -28.49 -78.90 6.01
CA LEU A 214 -29.31 -79.82 6.81
C LEU A 214 -30.71 -79.96 6.21
N LEU A 215 -31.28 -78.89 5.66
CA LEU A 215 -32.51 -78.92 4.90
C LEU A 215 -32.35 -79.74 3.62
N GLU A 216 -31.28 -79.55 2.85
CA GLU A 216 -30.99 -80.36 1.64
C GLU A 216 -30.85 -81.84 1.98
N LYS A 217 -30.14 -82.19 3.05
CA LYS A 217 -30.05 -83.58 3.54
C LYS A 217 -31.38 -84.11 4.07
N ALA A 218 -32.18 -83.27 4.70
CA ALA A 218 -33.53 -83.60 5.13
C ALA A 218 -34.50 -83.70 3.93
N VAL A 219 -34.21 -83.00 2.82
CA VAL A 219 -34.90 -83.05 1.53
C VAL A 219 -34.53 -84.31 0.74
N ASP A 220 -33.34 -84.87 0.94
CA ASP A 220 -33.05 -86.24 0.51
C ASP A 220 -33.69 -87.30 1.44
N SER A 221 -34.01 -86.91 2.68
CA SER A 221 -34.78 -87.68 3.68
C SER A 221 -36.25 -87.23 3.76
N ILE A 222 -36.78 -86.57 2.71
CA ILE A 222 -38.10 -85.95 2.75
C ILE A 222 -39.21 -86.99 2.67
N GLY A 223 -38.96 -88.17 2.10
CA GLY A 223 -39.93 -89.26 2.14
C GLY A 223 -40.32 -89.59 3.59
N PRO A 224 -39.35 -89.96 4.45
CA PRO A 224 -39.59 -90.20 5.87
C PRO A 224 -40.06 -88.97 6.66
N PHE A 225 -39.53 -87.77 6.37
CA PHE A 225 -39.92 -86.54 7.09
C PHE A 225 -41.34 -86.09 6.72
N LEU A 226 -41.73 -86.12 5.44
CA LEU A 226 -43.10 -85.83 5.01
C LEU A 226 -44.07 -86.88 5.52
N GLU A 227 -43.70 -88.15 5.58
CA GLU A 227 -44.51 -89.18 6.24
C GLU A 227 -44.67 -88.90 7.74
N MET A 228 -43.58 -88.57 8.44
CA MET A 228 -43.63 -88.19 9.85
C MET A 228 -44.46 -86.92 10.08
N LEU A 229 -44.40 -85.95 9.16
CA LEU A 229 -45.13 -84.68 9.24
C LEU A 229 -46.62 -84.86 8.88
N ASN A 230 -46.95 -85.74 7.92
CA ASN A 230 -48.33 -86.17 7.65
C ASN A 230 -48.90 -86.94 8.85
N GLN A 231 -48.11 -87.83 9.46
CA GLN A 231 -48.49 -88.58 10.64
C GLN A 231 -48.69 -87.65 11.85
N TRP A 232 -47.79 -86.69 12.05
CA TRP A 232 -47.93 -85.65 13.07
C TRP A 232 -49.16 -84.77 12.83
N PHE A 233 -49.43 -84.34 11.60
CA PHE A 233 -50.66 -83.62 11.25
C PHE A 233 -51.91 -84.47 11.49
N ALA A 234 -51.87 -85.77 11.20
CA ALA A 234 -52.97 -86.70 11.47
C ALA A 234 -53.21 -86.90 12.97
N ASP A 235 -52.13 -86.97 13.77
CA ASP A 235 -52.17 -87.14 15.21
C ASP A 235 -52.58 -85.84 15.94
N VAL A 236 -52.10 -84.67 15.49
CA VAL A 236 -52.52 -83.34 15.97
C VAL A 236 -53.98 -83.07 15.61
N ARG A 237 -54.42 -83.46 14.41
CA ARG A 237 -55.83 -83.35 13.98
C ARG A 237 -56.76 -84.27 14.79
N LYS A 238 -56.26 -85.38 15.33
CA LYS A 238 -57.01 -86.26 16.24
C LYS A 238 -57.16 -85.68 17.65
N TRP A 239 -56.32 -84.73 18.06
CA TRP A 239 -56.20 -84.31 19.46
C TRP A 239 -56.53 -82.84 19.77
N LEU A 240 -57.16 -82.08 18.86
CA LEU A 240 -57.48 -80.68 19.13
C LEU A 240 -58.84 -80.20 18.61
N PRO A 241 -59.82 -80.00 19.50
CA PRO A 241 -60.50 -78.71 19.67
C PRO A 241 -59.59 -77.74 20.45
N PHE A 242 -59.60 -76.44 20.09
CA PHE A 242 -58.91 -75.28 20.70
C PHE A 242 -57.48 -74.93 20.22
N GLY A 243 -57.33 -74.38 19.00
CA GLY A 243 -56.37 -73.28 18.69
C GLY A 243 -54.84 -73.51 18.76
N ILE A 244 -54.32 -74.65 19.20
CA ILE A 244 -52.86 -74.89 19.28
C ILE A 244 -52.20 -75.08 17.90
N GLY A 245 -52.94 -75.61 16.91
CA GLY A 245 -52.46 -75.75 15.54
C GLY A 245 -52.19 -74.41 14.84
N GLU A 246 -52.97 -73.38 15.17
CA GLU A 246 -52.81 -72.02 14.62
C GLU A 246 -51.53 -71.37 15.16
N ARG A 247 -51.22 -71.57 16.45
CA ARG A 247 -49.98 -71.09 17.07
C ARG A 247 -48.73 -71.81 16.54
N ALA A 248 -48.83 -73.11 16.23
CA ALA A 248 -47.75 -73.85 15.58
C ALA A 248 -47.53 -73.38 14.12
N ALA A 249 -48.60 -73.08 13.39
CA ALA A 249 -48.52 -72.50 12.05
C ALA A 249 -47.91 -71.09 12.07
N GLU A 250 -48.28 -70.24 13.03
CA GLU A 250 -47.70 -68.90 13.23
C GLU A 250 -46.19 -68.97 13.55
N ILE A 251 -45.76 -69.89 14.42
CA ILE A 251 -44.33 -70.09 14.74
C ILE A 251 -43.56 -70.58 13.51
N MET A 252 -44.11 -71.53 12.75
CA MET A 252 -43.49 -72.03 11.52
C MET A 252 -43.44 -70.96 10.43
N GLN A 253 -44.45 -70.11 10.32
CA GLN A 253 -44.48 -68.99 9.40
C GLN A 253 -43.48 -67.90 9.82
N ALA A 254 -43.37 -67.59 11.10
CA ALA A 254 -42.35 -66.67 11.65
C ALA A 254 -40.93 -67.20 11.43
N LEU A 255 -40.70 -68.50 11.61
CA LEU A 255 -39.42 -69.15 11.28
C LEU A 255 -39.13 -69.12 9.78
N THR A 256 -40.14 -69.31 8.94
CA THR A 256 -39.99 -69.28 7.47
C THR A 256 -39.70 -67.85 6.99
N LEU A 257 -40.38 -66.84 7.55
CA LEU A 257 -40.09 -65.42 7.33
C LEU A 257 -38.68 -65.06 7.80
N LEU A 258 -38.30 -65.47 9.01
CA LEU A 258 -36.96 -65.23 9.54
C LEU A 258 -35.89 -65.91 8.67
N ILE A 259 -36.13 -67.13 8.19
CA ILE A 259 -35.20 -67.85 7.32
C ILE A 259 -35.14 -67.23 5.92
N GLY A 260 -36.26 -66.72 5.40
CA GLY A 260 -36.33 -66.08 4.09
C GLY A 260 -35.76 -64.66 4.05
N GLU A 261 -36.01 -63.84 5.07
CA GLU A 261 -35.62 -62.43 5.09
C GLU A 261 -34.18 -62.20 5.58
N THR A 262 -33.66 -63.08 6.44
CA THR A 262 -32.34 -62.87 7.06
C THR A 262 -31.18 -62.91 6.05
N PRO A 263 -31.11 -63.80 5.04
CA PRO A 263 -30.06 -63.74 4.02
C PRO A 263 -30.02 -62.41 3.26
N THR A 264 -31.20 -61.86 2.94
CA THR A 264 -31.30 -60.55 2.27
C THR A 264 -30.87 -59.41 3.18
N THR A 265 -31.18 -59.50 4.47
CA THR A 265 -30.76 -58.53 5.48
C THR A 265 -29.24 -58.56 5.71
N ILE A 266 -28.64 -59.74 5.79
CA ILE A 266 -27.17 -59.93 5.89
C ILE A 266 -26.46 -59.35 4.68
N ALA A 267 -26.94 -59.69 3.47
CA ALA A 267 -26.40 -59.13 2.23
C ALA A 267 -26.50 -57.60 2.24
N GLY A 268 -27.66 -57.06 2.65
CA GLY A 268 -27.87 -55.63 2.79
C GLY A 268 -26.94 -54.96 3.79
N VAL A 269 -26.71 -55.54 4.97
CA VAL A 269 -25.77 -55.02 5.98
C VAL A 269 -24.33 -55.07 5.46
N ARG A 270 -23.94 -56.15 4.77
CA ARG A 270 -22.61 -56.28 4.18
C ARG A 270 -22.36 -55.21 3.11
N GLU A 271 -23.29 -55.07 2.16
CA GLU A 271 -23.17 -54.16 1.02
C GLU A 271 -23.28 -52.68 1.45
N ARG A 272 -24.17 -52.37 2.39
CA ARG A 272 -24.49 -50.97 2.77
C ARG A 272 -23.74 -50.45 3.99
N VAL A 273 -23.18 -51.33 4.82
CA VAL A 273 -22.51 -50.94 6.07
C VAL A 273 -21.07 -51.42 6.10
N ALA A 274 -20.82 -52.73 5.96
CA ALA A 274 -19.48 -53.29 6.11
C ALA A 274 -18.52 -52.85 5.00
N GLN A 275 -18.93 -52.97 3.73
CA GLN A 275 -18.10 -52.60 2.57
C GLN A 275 -17.75 -51.10 2.52
N PRO A 276 -18.68 -50.15 2.73
CA PRO A 276 -18.32 -48.74 2.81
C PRO A 276 -17.38 -48.42 3.97
N LEU A 277 -17.51 -49.13 5.10
CA LEU A 277 -16.65 -48.94 6.26
C LEU A 277 -15.22 -49.41 5.98
N ASP A 278 -15.02 -50.44 5.14
CA ASP A 278 -13.69 -50.91 4.71
C ASP A 278 -12.87 -49.82 4.00
N VAL A 279 -13.53 -48.91 3.26
CA VAL A 279 -12.83 -47.83 2.55
C VAL A 279 -12.18 -46.83 3.51
N TRP A 280 -12.75 -46.67 4.70
CA TRP A 280 -12.34 -45.68 5.70
C TRP A 280 -11.53 -46.28 6.83
N VAL A 281 -11.89 -47.48 7.26
CA VAL A 281 -11.27 -48.18 8.40
C VAL A 281 -10.13 -49.10 7.93
N GLY A 282 -10.23 -49.66 6.72
CA GLY A 282 -9.19 -50.50 6.14
C GLY A 282 -9.13 -51.91 6.73
N ALA A 283 -8.04 -52.61 6.42
CA ALA A 283 -7.78 -53.96 6.90
C ALA A 283 -7.24 -53.96 8.35
N PRO A 284 -7.52 -55.00 9.15
CA PRO A 284 -6.98 -55.11 10.50
C PRO A 284 -5.44 -55.15 10.50
N ASN A 285 -4.83 -54.40 11.43
CA ASN A 285 -3.38 -54.20 11.60
C ASN A 285 -2.70 -53.27 10.58
N GLU A 286 -3.44 -52.62 9.70
CA GLU A 286 -2.93 -51.52 8.87
C GLU A 286 -3.40 -50.17 9.44
N GLU A 287 -2.67 -49.09 9.14
CA GLU A 287 -3.10 -47.75 9.55
C GLU A 287 -4.39 -47.37 8.81
N ALA A 288 -5.45 -47.03 9.55
CA ALA A 288 -6.75 -46.70 8.96
C ALA A 288 -6.62 -45.65 7.83
N PRO A 289 -7.21 -45.89 6.64
CA PRO A 289 -7.24 -44.93 5.55
C PRO A 289 -7.81 -43.57 5.95
N LEU A 290 -8.76 -43.53 6.90
CA LEU A 290 -9.31 -42.30 7.48
C LEU A 290 -8.22 -41.46 8.16
N ARG A 291 -7.33 -42.11 8.91
CA ARG A 291 -6.19 -41.46 9.58
C ARG A 291 -5.23 -40.87 8.54
N GLN A 292 -4.91 -41.63 7.50
CA GLN A 292 -3.97 -41.20 6.46
C GLN A 292 -4.53 -40.14 5.51
N LYS A 293 -5.81 -40.24 5.13
CA LYS A 293 -6.44 -39.36 4.12
C LYS A 293 -7.03 -38.09 4.69
N ILE A 294 -7.48 -38.11 5.95
CA ILE A 294 -8.19 -36.98 6.56
C ILE A 294 -7.42 -36.46 7.77
N VAL A 295 -7.19 -37.29 8.79
CA VAL A 295 -6.64 -36.81 10.07
C VAL A 295 -5.24 -36.21 9.90
N LYS A 296 -4.30 -36.95 9.29
CA LYS A 296 -2.92 -36.49 9.08
C LYS A 296 -2.85 -35.23 8.22
N PRO A 297 -3.43 -35.15 7.00
CA PRO A 297 -3.35 -33.94 6.19
C PRO A 297 -4.01 -32.73 6.86
N MET A 298 -5.15 -32.91 7.53
CA MET A 298 -5.80 -31.81 8.24
C MET A 298 -4.92 -31.30 9.39
N ARG A 299 -4.32 -32.19 10.17
CA ARG A 299 -3.44 -31.80 11.28
C ARG A 299 -2.15 -31.14 10.76
N GLU A 300 -1.43 -31.82 9.87
CA GLU A 300 -0.07 -31.45 9.45
C GLU A 300 -0.05 -30.33 8.40
N GLN A 301 -1.00 -30.31 7.46
CA GLN A 301 -0.99 -29.37 6.34
C GLN A 301 -1.96 -28.21 6.53
N VAL A 302 -3.08 -28.39 7.23
CA VAL A 302 -4.08 -27.32 7.37
C VAL A 302 -3.89 -26.60 8.70
N LEU A 303 -4.04 -27.30 9.82
CA LEU A 303 -4.04 -26.67 11.14
C LEU A 303 -2.66 -26.13 11.53
N THR A 304 -1.59 -26.89 11.27
CA THR A 304 -0.22 -26.40 11.48
C THR A 304 0.09 -25.19 10.61
N GLN A 305 -0.25 -25.21 9.32
CA GLN A 305 0.01 -24.08 8.42
C GLN A 305 -0.83 -22.85 8.77
N ALA A 306 -2.07 -23.04 9.22
CA ALA A 306 -2.89 -21.95 9.73
C ALA A 306 -2.25 -21.32 10.98
N GLY A 307 -1.75 -22.13 11.91
CA GLY A 307 -1.00 -21.67 13.08
C GLY A 307 0.28 -20.91 12.71
N GLU A 308 1.04 -21.41 11.72
CA GLU A 308 2.21 -20.69 11.20
C GLU A 308 1.85 -19.35 10.54
N THR A 309 0.73 -19.30 9.83
CA THR A 309 0.26 -18.08 9.14
C THR A 309 -0.13 -17.02 10.16
N ILE A 310 -0.80 -17.40 11.25
CA ILE A 310 -1.06 -16.53 12.40
C ILE A 310 0.25 -15.96 12.96
N ALA A 311 1.23 -16.83 13.25
CA ALA A 311 2.52 -16.40 13.79
C ALA A 311 3.32 -15.51 12.82
N ARG A 312 3.13 -15.67 11.50
CA ARG A 312 3.68 -14.75 10.50
C ARG A 312 2.98 -13.40 10.53
N ALA A 313 1.66 -13.38 10.66
CA ALA A 313 0.88 -12.15 10.72
C ALA A 313 1.23 -11.31 11.97
N GLU A 314 1.39 -11.95 13.14
CA GLU A 314 1.85 -11.29 14.38
C GLU A 314 3.25 -10.67 14.19
N ARG A 315 4.17 -11.38 13.51
CA ARG A 315 5.51 -10.84 13.18
C ARG A 315 5.44 -9.66 12.21
N VAL A 316 4.55 -9.71 11.22
CA VAL A 316 4.35 -8.61 10.26
C VAL A 316 3.81 -7.39 10.98
N GLN A 317 2.84 -7.54 11.89
CA GLN A 317 2.34 -6.43 12.71
C GLN A 317 3.47 -5.79 13.52
N SER A 318 4.24 -6.61 14.25
CA SER A 318 5.35 -6.11 15.09
C SER A 318 6.42 -5.40 14.25
N ALA A 319 6.80 -5.97 13.10
CA ALA A 319 7.75 -5.35 12.18
C ALA A 319 7.19 -4.06 11.59
N TYR A 320 5.93 -4.04 11.18
CA TYR A 320 5.27 -2.85 10.64
C TYR A 320 5.23 -1.71 11.68
N GLN A 321 4.82 -2.00 12.92
CA GLN A 321 4.78 -0.99 13.99
C GLN A 321 6.17 -0.45 14.29
N GLY A 322 7.14 -1.32 14.58
CA GLY A 322 8.46 -0.90 15.03
C GLY A 322 9.38 -0.36 13.93
N GLN A 323 9.24 -0.82 12.69
CA GLN A 323 10.15 -0.43 11.60
C GLN A 323 9.57 0.65 10.68
N LEU A 324 8.25 0.80 10.62
CA LEU A 324 7.61 1.74 9.69
C LEU A 324 6.71 2.74 10.41
N ALA A 325 5.74 2.28 11.20
CA ALA A 325 4.72 3.17 11.73
C ALA A 325 5.30 4.20 12.72
N GLU A 326 6.00 3.74 13.76
CA GLU A 326 6.58 4.63 14.76
C GLU A 326 7.65 5.58 14.19
N PRO A 327 8.62 5.11 13.36
CA PRO A 327 9.63 6.00 12.79
C PRO A 327 9.03 7.06 11.86
N VAL A 328 8.06 6.69 11.02
CA VAL A 328 7.40 7.63 10.11
C VAL A 328 6.58 8.65 10.88
N GLN A 329 5.84 8.22 11.91
CA GLN A 329 5.06 9.15 12.74
C GLN A 329 5.96 10.12 13.53
N THR A 330 7.12 9.64 13.98
CA THR A 330 8.14 10.49 14.60
C THR A 330 8.73 11.49 13.59
N ALA A 331 9.05 11.04 12.38
CA ALA A 331 9.58 11.91 11.32
C ALA A 331 8.56 12.99 10.93
N VAL A 332 7.29 12.62 10.71
CA VAL A 332 6.19 13.53 10.37
C VAL A 332 5.99 14.59 11.45
N SER A 333 5.93 14.18 12.73
CA SER A 333 5.77 15.13 13.83
C SER A 333 6.96 16.08 13.95
N SER A 334 8.21 15.58 13.78
CA SER A 334 9.39 16.44 13.76
C SER A 334 9.37 17.45 12.62
N GLN A 335 8.90 17.04 11.44
CA GLN A 335 8.77 17.92 10.28
C GLN A 335 7.75 19.04 10.54
N GLN A 336 6.61 18.72 11.15
CA GLN A 336 5.61 19.73 11.54
C GLN A 336 6.16 20.74 12.53
N ILE A 337 6.92 20.30 13.54
CA ILE A 337 7.59 21.22 14.48
C ILE A 337 8.55 22.15 13.74
N ILE A 338 9.33 21.63 12.79
CA ILE A 338 10.25 22.44 11.99
C ILE A 338 9.48 23.47 11.14
N ARG A 339 8.36 23.07 10.53
CA ARG A 339 7.49 23.99 9.76
C ARG A 339 6.95 25.12 10.64
N ASP A 340 6.48 24.81 11.84
CA ASP A 340 5.97 25.81 12.78
C ASP A 340 7.08 26.77 13.21
N LEU A 341 8.29 26.27 13.47
CA LEU A 341 9.46 27.10 13.78
C LEU A 341 9.87 28.01 12.62
N ILE A 342 9.83 27.51 11.38
CA ILE A 342 10.11 28.32 10.18
C ILE A 342 9.06 29.42 10.02
N ALA A 343 7.78 29.10 10.20
CA ALA A 343 6.69 30.07 10.12
C ALA A 343 6.85 31.18 11.17
N GLN A 344 7.13 30.82 12.43
CA GLN A 344 7.42 31.81 13.49
C GLN A 344 8.65 32.66 13.18
N TYR A 345 9.72 32.05 12.67
CA TYR A 345 10.94 32.78 12.32
C TYR A 345 10.69 33.82 11.23
N ARG A 346 9.87 33.49 10.23
CA ARG A 346 9.44 34.40 9.16
C ARG A 346 8.60 35.56 9.69
N GLU A 347 7.61 35.28 10.52
CA GLU A 347 6.80 36.32 11.17
C GLU A 347 7.67 37.29 11.99
N GLN A 348 8.66 36.76 12.72
CA GLN A 348 9.54 37.57 13.55
C GLN A 348 10.48 38.47 12.73
N HIS A 349 10.90 38.04 11.54
CA HIS A 349 11.87 38.76 10.70
C HIS A 349 11.25 39.49 9.51
N GLN A 350 9.91 39.47 9.37
CA GLN A 350 9.15 40.06 8.26
C GLN A 350 9.66 39.59 6.87
N VAL A 351 9.93 38.30 6.74
CA VAL A 351 10.39 37.68 5.49
C VAL A 351 9.31 36.80 4.89
#